data_AF-I1BHJ3-F1
#
_entry.id   AF-I1BHJ3-F1
#
_cell.length_a   1.000
_cell.length_b   1.000
_cell.length_c   1.000
_cell.angle_alpha   90.00
_cell.angle_beta   90.00
_cell.angle_gamma   90.00
#
_symmetry.space_group_name_H-M   'P 1'
#
loop_
_entity.id
_entity.type
_entity.pdbx_description
1 polymer ?
#
loop_
_entity_poly.entity_id
_entity_poly.type
_entity_poly.pdbx_seq_one_letter_code
_entity_poly.pdbx_strand_id
1 'polypeptide(L)'
;MSGYKPPSENSWPPDETENEHKKSRLSTPSTTPDWLQSHLLTLSEHYSKDHLLDDAQFQQAYVDIIPDNWTICSLTMDLEHNTLYAVQLRAGEAPFVIKIPLSRITKKLGSDQNTCSSFQEAEAELKSIIQESDDTIQYSAQCKRPEEVKQWWAKRSSLDSRLETLLARVQEWFGGFKGILSGQRNESLEDLKKFCEQLNELVHKIVMKLSSKKAKVEFSLHFCRIVLQLGQCPNAKELEDIAYFALSCYEDHSIYINFDQVSNEIIKGLSNIISSYHNNVARKGIDADSSMPNDHVILILDKYMQILPMENIPILRKQAVSRLPCLSFLRDRILYAQSKKPPNSSGDNKMKNKKNAGNDLHLSKKNTFYVLNPSGDLVDTQKEFEALFKSFPQWGGIVGTAPMELQCTLVTAQDKAF
;
A
#
# COMPACT_ATOMS: atom_id res chain seq x y z
N MET A 1 28.42 -32.00 -7.18
CA MET A 1 27.91 -32.21 -8.56
C MET A 1 26.70 -33.14 -8.49
N SER A 2 25.51 -32.60 -8.70
CA SER A 2 24.35 -33.33 -9.23
C SER A 2 23.42 -32.24 -9.77
N GLY A 3 23.37 -32.14 -11.10
CA GLY A 3 22.69 -31.07 -11.82
C GLY A 3 21.19 -31.33 -11.91
N TYR A 4 20.41 -30.36 -11.47
CA TYR A 4 19.00 -30.24 -11.81
C TYR A 4 18.92 -29.63 -13.22
N LYS A 5 18.35 -30.36 -14.18
CA LYS A 5 17.92 -29.80 -15.47
C LYS A 5 16.43 -29.43 -15.37
N PRO A 6 16.00 -28.26 -15.86
CA PRO A 6 14.58 -27.93 -15.95
C PRO A 6 13.89 -28.79 -17.02
N PRO A 7 12.57 -29.06 -16.91
CA PRO A 7 11.83 -29.84 -17.90
C PRO A 7 11.69 -29.08 -19.23
N SER A 8 11.76 -29.80 -20.35
CA SER A 8 11.58 -29.28 -21.71
C SER A 8 10.09 -29.08 -22.06
N GLU A 9 9.79 -28.10 -22.93
CA GLU A 9 8.45 -27.68 -23.38
C GLU A 9 7.57 -28.75 -24.06
N ASN A 10 8.03 -30.00 -24.22
CA ASN A 10 7.29 -31.08 -24.89
C ASN A 10 6.61 -32.08 -23.95
N SER A 11 6.42 -31.77 -22.67
CA SER A 11 5.66 -32.62 -21.73
C SER A 11 4.24 -32.05 -21.49
N TRP A 12 3.45 -31.99 -22.55
CA TRP A 12 1.99 -31.92 -22.52
C TRP A 12 1.45 -33.23 -23.12
N PRO A 13 0.35 -33.81 -22.60
CA PRO A 13 -0.06 -35.17 -22.94
C PRO A 13 -0.43 -35.32 -24.42
N PRO A 14 -0.22 -36.49 -25.03
CA PRO A 14 -0.41 -36.70 -26.46
C PRO A 14 -1.88 -36.61 -26.87
N ASP A 15 -2.11 -36.15 -28.10
CA ASP A 15 -3.40 -36.22 -28.79
C ASP A 15 -3.90 -37.67 -28.84
N GLU A 16 -4.87 -38.01 -27.99
CA GLU A 16 -5.64 -39.24 -28.13
C GLU A 16 -6.70 -39.04 -29.22
N THR A 17 -6.42 -39.73 -30.31
CA THR A 17 -7.26 -40.09 -31.46
C THR A 17 -8.76 -40.18 -31.19
N GLU A 18 -9.51 -39.59 -32.12
CA GLU A 18 -10.94 -39.71 -32.39
C GLU A 18 -11.54 -41.06 -31.96
N ASN A 19 -12.51 -41.01 -31.06
CA ASN A 19 -13.55 -42.02 -30.96
C ASN A 19 -14.91 -41.33 -30.90
N GLU A 20 -15.54 -41.28 -32.07
CA GLU A 20 -16.97 -41.04 -32.23
C GLU A 20 -17.74 -42.06 -31.38
N HIS A 21 -18.40 -41.59 -30.32
CA HIS A 21 -19.65 -42.14 -29.73
C HIS A 21 -19.74 -41.77 -28.23
N LYS A 22 -20.16 -40.53 -27.95
CA LYS A 22 -20.96 -40.15 -26.76
C LYS A 22 -21.37 -38.67 -26.86
N LYS A 23 -22.16 -38.34 -27.88
CA LYS A 23 -22.94 -37.09 -27.91
C LYS A 23 -24.19 -37.28 -27.03
N SER A 24 -24.01 -37.12 -25.73
CA SER A 24 -25.04 -36.55 -24.84
C SER A 24 -24.38 -35.96 -23.58
N ARG A 25 -23.38 -35.09 -23.78
CA ARG A 25 -22.98 -34.17 -22.72
C ARG A 25 -24.07 -33.11 -22.64
N LEU A 26 -24.66 -32.94 -21.46
CA LEU A 26 -25.60 -31.86 -21.18
C LEU A 26 -24.99 -30.53 -21.66
N SER A 27 -25.62 -29.95 -22.66
CA SER A 27 -25.35 -28.60 -23.13
C SER A 27 -25.89 -27.60 -22.11
N THR A 28 -25.05 -27.12 -21.21
CA THR A 28 -25.25 -25.81 -20.58
C THR A 28 -24.48 -24.77 -21.39
N PRO A 29 -25.16 -23.94 -22.20
CA PRO A 29 -24.48 -22.80 -22.81
C PRO A 29 -24.24 -21.77 -21.70
N SER A 30 -23.05 -21.77 -21.10
CA SER A 30 -22.69 -20.74 -20.13
C SER A 30 -22.17 -19.50 -20.87
N THR A 31 -23.05 -18.84 -21.62
CA THR A 31 -22.73 -17.58 -22.30
C THR A 31 -22.25 -16.57 -21.27
N THR A 32 -21.01 -16.10 -21.43
CA THR A 32 -20.52 -14.91 -20.72
C THR A 32 -21.50 -13.76 -20.96
N PRO A 33 -21.93 -13.01 -19.93
CA PRO A 33 -22.82 -11.87 -20.15
C PRO A 33 -22.22 -10.89 -21.18
N ASP A 34 -23.05 -10.35 -22.08
CA ASP A 34 -22.58 -9.46 -23.16
C ASP A 34 -21.82 -8.23 -22.63
N TRP A 35 -22.21 -7.71 -21.47
CA TRP A 35 -21.50 -6.61 -20.80
C TRP A 35 -20.07 -7.01 -20.41
N LEU A 36 -19.87 -8.24 -19.96
CA LEU A 36 -18.55 -8.75 -19.54
C LEU A 36 -17.66 -8.96 -20.77
N GLN A 37 -18.21 -9.54 -21.83
CA GLN A 37 -17.47 -9.69 -23.09
C GLN A 37 -17.04 -8.33 -23.66
N SER A 38 -17.95 -7.36 -23.67
CA SER A 38 -17.66 -5.99 -24.12
C SER A 38 -16.57 -5.34 -23.26
N HIS A 39 -16.66 -5.47 -21.93
CA HIS A 39 -15.65 -4.97 -21.00
C HIS A 39 -14.27 -5.59 -21.24
N LEU A 40 -14.19 -6.91 -21.43
CA LEU A 40 -12.93 -7.60 -21.69
C LEU A 40 -12.28 -7.16 -23.01
N LEU A 41 -13.07 -6.92 -24.07
CA LEU A 41 -12.57 -6.37 -25.33
C LEU A 41 -12.00 -4.95 -25.14
N THR A 42 -12.68 -4.08 -24.39
CA THR A 42 -12.18 -2.74 -24.05
C THR A 42 -10.85 -2.81 -23.28
N LEU A 43 -10.74 -3.71 -22.29
CA LEU A 43 -9.48 -3.90 -21.57
C LEU A 43 -8.35 -4.35 -22.50
N SER A 44 -8.62 -5.31 -23.40
CA SER A 44 -7.63 -5.78 -24.37
C SER A 44 -7.14 -4.67 -25.29
N GLU A 45 -8.01 -3.76 -25.72
CA GLU A 45 -7.59 -2.60 -26.51
C GLU A 45 -6.72 -1.64 -25.71
N HIS A 46 -7.06 -1.36 -24.44
CA HIS A 46 -6.23 -0.52 -23.58
C HIS A 46 -4.82 -1.11 -23.45
N TYR A 47 -4.71 -2.41 -23.16
CA TYR A 47 -3.42 -3.09 -23.05
C TYR A 47 -2.57 -3.01 -24.32
N SER A 48 -3.19 -3.09 -25.51
CA SER A 48 -2.46 -2.98 -26.77
C SER A 48 -1.81 -1.61 -26.99
N LYS A 49 -2.31 -0.56 -26.34
CA LYS A 49 -1.87 0.84 -26.52
C LYS A 49 -1.05 1.38 -25.35
N ASP A 50 -1.01 0.67 -24.22
CA ASP A 50 -0.39 1.16 -22.98
C ASP A 50 1.09 1.56 -23.15
N HIS A 51 1.84 0.86 -23.99
CA HIS A 51 3.26 1.16 -24.26
C HIS A 51 3.49 2.43 -25.09
N LEU A 52 2.43 3.04 -25.63
CA LEU A 52 2.47 4.25 -26.45
C LEU A 52 2.02 5.50 -25.69
N LEU A 53 1.61 5.36 -24.42
CA LEU A 53 1.07 6.47 -23.65
C LEU A 53 2.17 7.47 -23.29
N ASP A 54 1.92 8.74 -23.54
CA ASP A 54 2.68 9.84 -22.95
C ASP A 54 2.21 10.12 -21.49
N ASP A 55 2.89 11.04 -20.80
CA ASP A 55 2.60 11.35 -19.39
C ASP A 55 1.15 11.85 -19.18
N ALA A 56 0.61 12.64 -20.12
CA ALA A 56 -0.74 13.19 -20.01
C ALA A 56 -1.80 12.10 -20.25
N GLN A 57 -1.56 11.23 -21.23
CA GLN A 57 -2.39 10.07 -21.50
C GLN A 57 -2.34 9.06 -20.36
N PHE A 58 -1.16 8.85 -19.75
CA PHE A 58 -1.01 8.02 -18.55
C PHE A 58 -1.82 8.59 -17.38
N GLN A 59 -1.68 9.89 -17.11
CA GLN A 59 -2.46 10.57 -16.07
C GLN A 59 -3.96 10.34 -16.26
N GLN A 60 -4.47 10.56 -17.48
CA GLN A 60 -5.88 10.39 -17.79
C GLN A 60 -6.35 8.94 -17.68
N ALA A 61 -5.56 7.99 -18.18
CA ALA A 61 -5.96 6.58 -18.30
C ALA A 61 -5.81 5.78 -16.99
N TYR A 62 -4.91 6.19 -16.10
CA TYR A 62 -4.57 5.45 -14.87
C TYR A 62 -4.80 6.24 -13.59
N VAL A 63 -4.48 7.54 -13.56
CA VAL A 63 -4.45 8.31 -12.32
C VAL A 63 -5.77 9.02 -12.07
N ASP A 64 -6.33 9.69 -13.08
CA ASP A 64 -7.56 10.49 -12.94
C ASP A 64 -8.83 9.64 -12.82
N ILE A 65 -8.74 8.33 -13.07
CA ILE A 65 -9.83 7.39 -12.83
C ILE A 65 -9.86 6.88 -11.38
N ILE A 66 -8.81 7.12 -10.61
CA ILE A 66 -8.71 6.70 -9.21
C ILE A 66 -9.81 7.43 -8.42
N PRO A 67 -10.50 6.76 -7.47
CA PRO A 67 -11.46 7.44 -6.60
C PRO A 67 -10.80 8.60 -5.85
N ASP A 68 -11.48 9.73 -5.74
CA ASP A 68 -10.96 10.95 -5.09
C ASP A 68 -10.50 10.72 -3.63
N ASN A 69 -10.99 9.69 -2.96
CA ASN A 69 -10.65 9.30 -1.57
C ASN A 69 -9.58 8.20 -1.48
N TRP A 70 -9.00 7.77 -2.60
CA TRP A 70 -7.93 6.77 -2.60
C TRP A 70 -6.57 7.40 -2.82
N THR A 71 -5.56 6.86 -2.16
CA THR A 71 -4.15 7.21 -2.38
C THR A 71 -3.40 5.96 -2.78
N ILE A 72 -2.67 6.02 -3.90
CA ILE A 72 -1.82 4.90 -4.32
C ILE A 72 -0.38 5.21 -3.94
N CYS A 73 0.27 4.25 -3.29
CA CYS A 73 1.67 4.32 -2.91
C CYS A 73 2.41 3.16 -3.59
N SER A 74 3.18 3.46 -4.64
CA SER A 74 4.04 2.49 -5.29
C SER A 74 5.44 2.56 -4.68
N LEU A 75 5.95 1.41 -4.22
CA LEU A 75 7.25 1.29 -3.57
C LEU A 75 8.14 0.31 -4.34
N THR A 76 9.35 0.76 -4.65
CA THR A 76 10.32 -0.03 -5.41
C THR A 76 11.70 0.12 -4.79
N MET A 77 12.36 -1.02 -4.52
CA MET A 77 13.67 -1.07 -3.91
C MET A 77 14.73 -1.36 -4.96
N ASP A 78 15.71 -0.47 -5.08
CA ASP A 78 16.93 -0.68 -5.84
C ASP A 78 18.04 -1.15 -4.89
N LEU A 79 18.34 -2.45 -4.95
CA LEU A 79 19.36 -3.08 -4.11
C LEU A 79 20.79 -2.73 -4.53
N GLU A 80 21.03 -2.40 -5.80
CA GLU A 80 22.37 -2.07 -6.30
C GLU A 80 22.81 -0.70 -5.77
N HIS A 81 21.89 0.27 -5.81
CA HIS A 81 22.15 1.63 -5.33
C HIS A 81 21.69 1.87 -3.88
N ASN A 82 21.20 0.84 -3.19
CA ASN A 82 20.60 0.91 -1.85
C ASN A 82 19.62 2.10 -1.71
N THR A 83 18.69 2.19 -2.65
CA THR A 83 17.78 3.33 -2.82
C THR A 83 16.34 2.87 -2.91
N LEU A 84 15.48 3.51 -2.12
CA LEU A 84 14.04 3.30 -2.16
C LEU A 84 13.39 4.38 -3.03
N TYR A 85 12.58 3.95 -4.00
CA TYR A 85 11.70 4.82 -4.77
C TYR A 85 10.30 4.72 -4.21
N ALA A 86 9.71 5.87 -3.88
CA ALA A 86 8.34 5.98 -3.42
C ALA A 86 7.57 6.92 -4.34
N VAL A 87 6.45 6.46 -4.88
CA VAL A 87 5.58 7.22 -5.76
C VAL A 87 4.18 7.30 -5.14
N GLN A 88 3.66 8.50 -4.98
CA GLN A 88 2.28 8.74 -4.58
C GLN A 88 1.44 9.22 -5.78
N LEU A 89 0.29 8.59 -5.98
CA LEU A 89 -0.68 8.95 -7.03
C LEU A 89 -2.05 9.23 -6.40
N ARG A 90 -2.67 10.32 -6.85
CA ARG A 90 -4.03 10.74 -6.48
C ARG A 90 -4.71 11.35 -7.72
N ALA A 91 -6.00 11.13 -7.88
CA ALA A 91 -6.75 11.69 -9.00
C ALA A 91 -6.69 13.23 -8.99
N GLY A 92 -6.46 13.84 -10.15
CA GLY A 92 -6.36 15.29 -10.29
C GLY A 92 -5.08 15.92 -9.73
N GLU A 93 -4.13 15.13 -9.20
CA GLU A 93 -2.80 15.58 -8.82
C GLU A 93 -1.73 14.94 -9.71
N ALA A 94 -0.66 15.69 -9.97
CA ALA A 94 0.51 15.14 -10.65
C ALA A 94 1.18 14.06 -9.78
N PRO A 95 1.71 12.97 -10.38
CA PRO A 95 2.46 11.95 -9.65
C PRO A 95 3.60 12.56 -8.85
N PHE A 96 3.71 12.19 -7.58
CA PHE A 96 4.80 12.66 -6.74
C PHE A 96 5.81 11.53 -6.49
N VAL A 97 7.06 11.76 -6.89
CA VAL A 97 8.12 10.75 -6.84
C VAL A 97 9.22 11.22 -5.90
N ILE A 98 9.62 10.37 -4.96
CA ILE A 98 10.80 10.59 -4.11
C ILE A 98 11.78 9.43 -4.32
N LYS A 99 13.04 9.80 -4.56
CA LYS A 99 14.20 8.89 -4.49
C LYS A 99 14.85 9.03 -3.12
N ILE A 100 14.91 7.94 -2.37
CA ILE A 100 15.32 7.92 -0.97
C ILE A 100 16.55 7.00 -0.81
N PRO A 101 17.78 7.53 -0.83
CA PRO A 101 18.98 6.74 -0.58
C PRO A 101 19.01 6.26 0.88
N LEU A 102 19.08 4.94 1.11
CA LEU A 102 19.11 4.38 2.46
C LEU A 102 20.48 4.60 3.15
N SER A 103 21.53 4.84 2.37
CA SER A 103 22.86 5.21 2.85
C SER A 103 22.90 6.50 3.68
N ARG A 104 21.85 7.34 3.63
CA ARG A 104 21.74 8.51 4.52
C ARG A 104 21.51 8.11 5.98
N ILE A 105 20.96 6.91 6.24
CA ILE A 105 20.72 6.41 7.59
C ILE A 105 22.04 6.04 8.26
N THR A 106 22.97 5.40 7.53
CA THR A 106 24.27 4.98 8.06
C THR A 106 25.25 6.14 8.28
N LYS A 107 25.24 7.14 7.40
CA LYS A 107 26.13 8.32 7.54
C LYS A 107 25.82 9.17 8.78
N LYS A 108 24.60 9.06 9.33
CA LYS A 108 24.11 9.88 10.45
C LYS A 108 24.35 9.25 11.82
N LEU A 109 24.49 7.92 11.90
CA LEU A 109 24.69 7.20 13.15
C LEU A 109 26.06 6.52 13.12
N GLY A 110 27.07 7.17 13.72
CA GLY A 110 28.32 6.48 14.02
C GLY A 110 28.03 5.19 14.80
N SER A 111 28.29 4.04 14.16
CA SER A 111 28.28 2.69 14.75
C SER A 111 27.13 2.31 15.70
N ASP A 112 25.92 2.83 15.49
CA ASP A 112 24.78 2.45 16.34
C ASP A 112 24.14 1.16 15.78
N GLN A 113 24.37 0.04 16.47
CA GLN A 113 23.96 -1.32 16.02
C GLN A 113 22.44 -1.53 15.90
N ASN A 114 21.65 -0.51 16.21
CA ASN A 114 20.19 -0.60 16.34
C ASN A 114 19.42 -0.11 15.10
N THR A 115 20.11 0.23 14.00
CA THR A 115 19.48 0.72 12.77
C THR A 115 19.52 -0.33 11.66
N CYS A 116 18.37 -0.55 11.01
CA CYS A 116 18.29 -1.41 9.83
C CYS A 116 18.66 -0.58 8.61
N SER A 117 19.89 -0.74 8.13
CA SER A 117 20.48 0.15 7.13
C SER A 117 20.34 -0.33 5.70
N SER A 118 20.00 -1.61 5.54
CA SER A 118 19.80 -2.25 4.25
C SER A 118 18.52 -3.09 4.24
N PHE A 119 18.01 -3.33 3.03
CA PHE A 119 16.90 -4.26 2.82
C PHE A 119 17.26 -5.68 3.25
N GLN A 120 18.49 -6.13 2.96
CA GLN A 120 18.95 -7.48 3.26
C GLN A 120 18.95 -7.79 4.75
N GLU A 121 19.31 -6.82 5.60
CA GLU A 121 19.21 -6.94 7.07
C GLU A 121 17.75 -7.11 7.52
N ALA A 122 16.83 -6.29 6.99
CA ALA A 122 15.41 -6.39 7.32
C ALA A 122 14.81 -7.72 6.86
N GLU A 123 15.14 -8.16 5.65
CA GLU A 123 14.67 -9.42 5.09
C GLU A 123 15.17 -10.61 5.90
N ALA A 124 16.46 -10.61 6.30
CA ALA A 124 17.04 -11.67 7.11
C ALA A 124 16.39 -11.75 8.49
N GLU A 125 16.21 -10.62 9.18
CA GLU A 125 15.54 -10.60 10.48
C GLU A 125 14.07 -11.02 10.37
N LEU A 126 13.36 -10.57 9.33
CA LEU A 126 11.97 -10.97 9.12
C LEU A 126 11.84 -12.48 8.88
N LYS A 127 12.70 -13.05 8.01
CA LYS A 127 12.72 -14.49 7.76
C LYS A 127 13.04 -15.28 9.03
N SER A 128 13.95 -14.77 9.86
CA SER A 128 14.27 -15.35 11.17
C SER A 128 13.06 -15.35 12.10
N ILE A 129 12.36 -14.21 12.23
CA ILE A 129 11.14 -14.09 13.04
C ILE A 129 10.05 -15.05 12.54
N ILE A 130 9.83 -15.13 11.22
CA ILE A 130 8.83 -16.03 10.62
C ILE A 130 9.19 -17.47 10.93
N GLN A 131 10.43 -17.89 10.69
CA GLN A 131 10.87 -19.26 10.97
C GLN A 131 10.70 -19.63 12.45
N GLU A 132 11.15 -18.77 13.36
CA GLU A 132 11.00 -19.02 14.80
C GLU A 132 9.52 -19.03 15.23
N SER A 133 8.67 -18.22 14.59
CA SER A 133 7.22 -18.25 14.81
C SER A 133 6.61 -19.56 14.32
N ASP A 134 6.98 -20.03 13.13
CA ASP A 134 6.52 -21.28 12.55
C ASP A 134 6.92 -22.48 13.43
N ASP A 135 8.15 -22.48 13.94
CA ASP A 135 8.60 -23.48 14.90
C ASP A 135 7.66 -23.51 16.12
N THR A 136 7.28 -22.34 16.66
CA THR A 136 6.34 -22.27 17.81
C THR A 136 4.95 -22.82 17.50
N ILE A 137 4.52 -22.80 16.24
CA ILE A 137 3.25 -23.40 15.82
C ILE A 137 3.38 -24.93 15.84
N GLN A 138 4.49 -25.47 15.33
CA GLN A 138 4.71 -26.91 15.20
C GLN A 138 4.77 -27.66 16.53
N TYR A 139 5.46 -27.10 17.55
CA TYR A 139 5.56 -27.76 18.86
C TYR A 139 4.47 -27.36 19.86
N SER A 140 3.52 -26.48 19.49
CA SER A 140 2.46 -26.00 20.37
C SER A 140 1.66 -27.13 21.05
N ALA A 141 1.34 -28.20 20.30
CA ALA A 141 0.62 -29.37 20.80
C ALA A 141 1.41 -30.20 21.86
N GLN A 142 2.72 -29.98 21.95
CA GLN A 142 3.61 -30.68 22.90
C GLN A 142 3.71 -29.94 24.23
N CYS A 143 3.37 -28.64 24.28
CA CYS A 143 3.38 -27.83 25.50
C CYS A 143 2.20 -28.19 26.40
N LYS A 144 2.39 -29.15 27.32
CA LYS A 144 1.33 -29.63 28.22
C LYS A 144 1.53 -29.19 29.66
N ARG A 145 2.78 -28.92 30.06
CA ARG A 145 3.09 -28.48 31.43
C ARG A 145 2.92 -26.97 31.56
N PRO A 146 2.49 -26.45 32.72
CA PRO A 146 2.33 -25.01 32.93
C PRO A 146 3.57 -24.18 32.57
N GLU A 147 4.76 -24.69 32.88
CA GLU A 147 6.04 -24.07 32.60
C GLU A 147 6.35 -24.01 31.10
N GLU A 148 6.02 -25.07 30.35
CA GLU A 148 6.20 -25.14 28.89
C GLU A 148 5.26 -24.14 28.20
N VAL A 149 4.01 -24.07 28.65
CA VAL A 149 3.02 -23.10 28.15
C VAL A 149 3.48 -21.68 28.44
N LYS A 150 4.01 -21.41 29.64
CA LYS A 150 4.56 -20.10 30.01
C LYS A 150 5.75 -19.73 29.11
N GLN A 151 6.66 -20.66 28.85
CA GLN A 151 7.80 -20.44 27.96
C GLN A 151 7.36 -20.21 26.51
N TRP A 152 6.38 -20.96 26.01
CA TRP A 152 5.81 -20.78 24.69
C TRP A 152 5.21 -19.37 24.51
N TRP A 153 4.40 -18.91 25.47
CA TRP A 153 3.86 -17.54 25.45
C TRP A 153 4.97 -16.50 25.52
N ALA A 154 5.95 -16.67 26.42
CA ALA A 154 7.07 -15.75 26.54
C ALA A 154 7.87 -15.64 25.23
N LYS A 155 8.10 -16.76 24.54
CA LYS A 155 8.77 -16.78 23.23
C LYS A 155 7.97 -16.01 22.18
N ARG A 156 6.66 -16.26 22.07
CA ARG A 156 5.79 -15.58 21.10
C ARG A 156 5.67 -14.08 21.38
N SER A 157 5.57 -13.67 22.64
CA SER A 157 5.61 -12.25 23.01
C SER A 157 6.94 -11.59 22.63
N SER A 158 8.07 -12.30 22.81
CA SER A 158 9.37 -11.79 22.36
C SER A 158 9.47 -11.65 20.84
N LEU A 159 8.89 -12.57 20.07
CA LEU A 159 8.83 -12.49 18.61
C LEU A 159 7.96 -11.32 18.14
N ASP A 160 6.83 -11.07 18.80
CA ASP A 160 5.95 -9.93 18.54
C ASP A 160 6.70 -8.59 18.73
N SER A 161 7.42 -8.43 19.85
CA SER A 161 8.23 -7.23 20.10
C SER A 161 9.41 -7.08 19.12
N ARG A 162 10.00 -8.18 18.65
CA ARG A 162 11.04 -8.15 17.61
C ARG A 162 10.46 -7.65 16.29
N LEU A 163 9.28 -8.14 15.90
CA LEU A 163 8.59 -7.67 14.70
C LEU A 163 8.22 -6.19 14.81
N GLU A 164 7.68 -5.75 15.94
CA GLU A 164 7.39 -4.34 16.19
C GLU A 164 8.64 -3.46 16.01
N THR A 165 9.76 -3.87 16.61
CA THR A 165 11.04 -3.17 16.49
C THR A 165 11.53 -3.13 15.05
N LEU A 166 11.43 -4.25 14.32
CA LEU A 166 11.80 -4.31 12.91
C LEU A 166 10.97 -3.33 12.06
N LEU A 167 9.65 -3.28 12.25
CA LEU A 167 8.77 -2.41 11.47
C LEU A 167 8.96 -0.93 11.82
N ALA A 168 9.29 -0.60 13.06
CA ALA A 168 9.73 0.73 13.42
C ALA A 168 11.02 1.12 12.67
N ARG A 169 12.00 0.21 12.55
CA ARG A 169 13.23 0.45 11.77
C ARG A 169 12.97 0.58 10.27
N VAL A 170 12.05 -0.22 9.70
CA VAL A 170 11.65 -0.10 8.29
C VAL A 170 11.02 1.27 8.01
N GLN A 171 10.23 1.83 8.94
CA GLN A 171 9.70 3.18 8.80
C GLN A 171 10.80 4.25 8.73
N GLU A 172 11.91 4.07 9.45
CA GLU A 172 13.05 5.00 9.40
C GLU A 172 13.68 5.09 8.00
N TRP A 173 13.46 4.10 7.12
CA TRP A 173 13.87 4.20 5.71
C TRP A 173 13.27 5.40 5.00
N PHE A 174 12.05 5.79 5.38
CA PHE A 174 11.37 6.96 4.84
C PHE A 174 11.75 8.23 5.59
N GLY A 175 12.05 8.14 6.89
CA GLY A 175 12.49 9.26 7.72
C GLY A 175 11.54 10.46 7.62
N GLY A 176 12.08 11.64 7.29
CA GLY A 176 11.28 12.86 7.09
C GLY A 176 10.22 12.76 5.99
N PHE A 177 10.30 11.76 5.10
CA PHE A 177 9.39 11.57 3.98
C PHE A 177 8.31 10.53 4.24
N LYS A 178 8.20 9.97 5.44
CA LYS A 178 7.20 8.92 5.76
C LYS A 178 5.75 9.31 5.45
N GLY A 179 5.43 10.60 5.41
CA GLY A 179 4.15 11.12 4.95
C GLY A 179 3.78 10.74 3.50
N ILE A 180 4.73 10.29 2.68
CA ILE A 180 4.40 9.77 1.34
C ILE A 180 3.53 8.51 1.42
N LEU A 181 3.52 7.81 2.55
CA LEU A 181 2.76 6.58 2.72
C LEU A 181 1.30 6.82 3.11
N SER A 182 0.96 7.96 3.71
CA SER A 182 -0.41 8.14 4.21
C SER A 182 -1.39 8.53 3.12
N GLY A 183 -2.65 8.15 3.37
CA GLY A 183 -3.79 8.62 2.64
C GLY A 183 -4.12 10.09 2.92
N GLN A 184 -5.34 10.48 2.60
CA GLN A 184 -5.81 11.85 2.72
C GLN A 184 -6.24 12.16 4.15
N ARG A 185 -5.77 13.30 4.66
CA ARG A 185 -6.17 13.84 5.96
C ARG A 185 -7.02 15.08 5.78
N ASN A 186 -7.77 15.45 6.81
CA ASN A 186 -8.47 16.72 6.83
C ASN A 186 -7.45 17.88 6.75
N GLU A 187 -7.59 18.74 5.76
CA GLU A 187 -6.68 19.86 5.55
C GLU A 187 -7.43 21.15 5.19
N SER A 188 -6.76 22.28 5.44
CA SER A 188 -7.18 23.60 4.98
C SER A 188 -6.25 24.05 3.85
N LEU A 189 -6.79 24.19 2.64
CA LEU A 189 -6.00 24.61 1.47
C LEU A 189 -5.35 25.99 1.67
N GLU A 190 -6.02 26.89 2.41
CA GLU A 190 -5.48 28.20 2.77
C GLU A 190 -4.25 28.07 3.67
N ASP A 191 -4.34 27.28 4.74
CA ASP A 191 -3.23 27.08 5.68
C ASP A 191 -2.09 26.28 5.04
N LEU A 192 -2.40 25.35 4.14
CA LEU A 192 -1.40 24.61 3.36
C LEU A 192 -0.60 25.54 2.45
N LYS A 193 -1.27 26.44 1.72
CA LYS A 193 -0.60 27.45 0.89
C LYS A 193 0.26 28.38 1.72
N LYS A 194 -0.24 28.83 2.87
CA LYS A 194 0.51 29.65 3.82
C LYS A 194 1.75 28.93 4.36
N PHE A 195 1.63 27.65 4.71
CA PHE A 195 2.77 26.84 5.12
C PHE A 195 3.80 26.74 4.00
N CYS A 196 3.36 26.52 2.76
CA CYS A 196 4.23 26.48 1.59
C CYS A 196 5.00 27.79 1.38
N GLU A 197 4.33 28.94 1.51
CA GLU A 197 4.96 30.27 1.45
C GLU A 197 6.01 30.43 2.56
N GLN A 198 5.65 30.08 3.81
CA GLN A 198 6.57 30.16 4.96
C GLN A 198 7.79 29.23 4.81
N LEU A 199 7.60 28.04 4.25
CA LEU A 199 8.70 27.10 3.95
C LEU A 199 9.64 27.69 2.89
N ASN A 200 9.08 28.19 1.79
CA ASN A 200 9.85 28.84 0.73
C ASN A 200 10.65 30.03 1.28
N GLU A 201 10.03 30.89 2.07
CA GLU A 201 10.68 32.06 2.69
C GLU A 201 11.78 31.67 3.68
N LEU A 202 11.53 30.68 4.55
CA LEU A 202 12.50 30.19 5.53
C LEU A 202 13.78 29.72 4.84
N VAL A 203 13.63 28.81 3.86
CA VAL A 203 14.76 28.22 3.15
C VAL A 203 15.47 29.29 2.32
N HIS A 204 14.73 30.11 1.57
CA HIS A 204 15.30 31.18 0.76
C HIS A 204 16.10 32.18 1.60
N LYS A 205 15.58 32.62 2.76
CA LYS A 205 16.27 33.53 3.67
C LYS A 205 17.59 32.95 4.18
N ILE A 206 17.63 31.67 4.52
CA ILE A 206 18.84 30.98 4.98
C ILE A 206 19.87 30.90 3.83
N VAL A 207 19.42 30.49 2.63
CA VAL A 207 20.28 30.38 1.45
C VAL A 207 20.89 31.73 1.07
N MET A 208 20.08 32.80 1.03
CA MET A 208 20.53 34.13 0.62
C MET A 208 21.49 34.80 1.63
N LYS A 209 21.51 34.36 2.90
CA LYS A 209 22.53 34.81 3.87
C LYS A 209 23.92 34.26 3.55
N LEU A 210 23.99 33.09 2.92
CA LEU A 210 25.22 32.33 2.70
C LEU A 210 25.71 32.37 1.25
N SER A 211 24.81 32.66 0.30
CA SER A 211 25.11 32.70 -1.12
C SER A 211 24.88 34.09 -1.70
N SER A 212 25.82 34.55 -2.53
CA SER A 212 25.67 35.78 -3.33
C SER A 212 24.83 35.57 -4.59
N LYS A 213 24.59 34.31 -4.99
CA LYS A 213 23.75 33.98 -6.16
C LYS A 213 22.28 34.08 -5.80
N LYS A 214 21.51 34.75 -6.66
CA LYS A 214 20.05 34.86 -6.52
C LYS A 214 19.40 33.67 -7.22
N ALA A 215 18.84 32.77 -6.43
CA ALA A 215 17.98 31.69 -6.91
C ALA A 215 16.75 31.59 -6.02
N LYS A 216 15.62 31.22 -6.62
CA LYS A 216 14.38 30.98 -5.90
C LYS A 216 13.92 29.57 -6.25
N VAL A 217 13.85 28.72 -5.23
CA VAL A 217 13.23 27.39 -5.33
C VAL A 217 11.82 27.51 -4.78
N GLU A 218 10.86 26.91 -5.47
CA GLU A 218 9.46 26.83 -5.04
C GLU A 218 9.09 25.37 -4.78
N PHE A 219 8.73 25.06 -3.53
CA PHE A 219 8.24 23.75 -3.16
C PHE A 219 6.78 23.54 -3.59
N SER A 220 6.42 22.32 -3.95
CA SER A 220 5.05 21.97 -4.32
C SER A 220 4.16 21.82 -3.08
N LEU A 221 2.84 22.03 -3.25
CA LEU A 221 1.86 21.77 -2.19
C LEU A 221 1.85 20.28 -1.79
N HIS A 222 2.12 19.38 -2.74
CA HIS A 222 2.19 17.94 -2.46
C HIS A 222 3.37 17.60 -1.53
N PHE A 223 4.56 18.18 -1.77
CA PHE A 223 5.68 18.05 -0.84
C PHE A 223 5.33 18.60 0.56
N CYS A 224 4.68 19.77 0.60
CA CYS A 224 4.25 20.36 1.86
C CYS A 224 3.29 19.45 2.64
N ARG A 225 2.35 18.78 1.97
CA ARG A 225 1.46 17.80 2.60
C ARG A 225 2.24 16.65 3.22
N ILE A 226 3.23 16.10 2.51
CA ILE A 226 4.07 15.01 3.03
C ILE A 226 4.80 15.44 4.31
N VAL A 227 5.34 16.66 4.34
CA VAL A 227 6.00 17.22 5.53
C VAL A 227 5.02 17.38 6.69
N LEU A 228 3.82 17.92 6.42
CA LEU A 228 2.82 18.16 7.46
C LEU A 228 2.27 16.88 8.09
N GLN A 229 2.29 15.77 7.37
CA GLN A 229 1.88 14.45 7.87
C GLN A 229 2.84 13.85 8.92
N LEU A 230 4.01 14.45 9.14
CA LEU A 230 4.88 14.11 10.27
C LEU A 230 4.21 14.41 11.63
N GLY A 231 3.14 15.19 11.63
CA GLY A 231 2.39 15.59 12.82
C GLY A 231 2.89 16.92 13.40
N GLN A 232 2.30 17.32 14.52
CA GLN A 232 2.59 18.62 15.16
C GLN A 232 4.04 18.73 15.67
N CYS A 233 4.60 17.64 16.17
CA CYS A 233 5.91 17.59 16.82
C CYS A 233 6.82 16.55 16.14
N PRO A 234 7.26 16.79 14.90
CA PRO A 234 8.22 15.92 14.23
C PRO A 234 9.52 15.85 15.01
N ASN A 235 10.18 14.70 14.97
CA ASN A 235 11.46 14.53 15.66
C ASN A 235 12.62 15.22 14.90
N ALA A 236 13.75 15.42 15.58
CA ALA A 236 14.89 16.13 15.00
C ALA A 236 15.43 15.47 13.72
N LYS A 237 15.45 14.13 13.65
CA LYS A 237 15.96 13.40 12.48
C LYS A 237 15.06 13.58 11.26
N GLU A 238 13.74 13.60 11.47
CA GLU A 238 12.77 13.86 10.40
C GLU A 238 12.91 15.28 9.86
N LEU A 239 13.04 16.27 10.75
CA LEU A 239 13.27 17.67 10.37
C LEU A 239 14.60 17.86 9.63
N GLU A 240 15.63 17.14 10.05
CA GLU A 240 16.93 17.11 9.40
C GLU A 240 16.83 16.58 7.96
N ASP A 241 16.13 15.47 7.73
CA ASP A 241 15.87 14.93 6.38
C ASP A 241 15.17 15.94 5.48
N ILE A 242 14.14 16.63 5.99
CA ILE A 242 13.42 17.67 5.24
C ILE A 242 14.34 18.86 4.94
N ALA A 243 15.17 19.28 5.89
CA ALA A 243 16.11 20.37 5.72
C ALA A 243 17.18 20.04 4.67
N TYR A 244 17.77 18.85 4.71
CA TYR A 244 18.74 18.40 3.70
C TYR A 244 18.14 18.43 2.30
N PHE A 245 16.93 17.90 2.14
CA PHE A 245 16.25 17.92 0.84
C PHE A 245 15.93 19.34 0.37
N ALA A 246 15.42 20.19 1.27
CA ALA A 246 15.09 21.57 0.93
C ALA A 246 16.33 22.36 0.46
N LEU A 247 17.49 22.11 1.09
CA LEU A 247 18.76 22.71 0.70
C LEU A 247 19.31 22.09 -0.59
N SER A 248 19.16 20.78 -0.80
CA SER A 248 19.67 20.13 -2.01
C SER A 248 18.96 20.59 -3.28
N CYS A 249 17.72 21.08 -3.20
CA CYS A 249 17.03 21.71 -4.34
C CYS A 249 17.73 22.98 -4.87
N TYR A 250 18.63 23.59 -4.09
CA TYR A 250 19.44 24.72 -4.55
C TYR A 250 20.72 24.30 -5.27
N GLU A 251 21.09 23.00 -5.24
CA GLU A 251 22.27 22.48 -5.92
C GLU A 251 22.14 22.58 -7.45
N ASP A 252 20.91 22.44 -7.99
CA ASP A 252 20.61 22.66 -9.42
C ASP A 252 20.92 24.10 -9.87
N HIS A 253 20.92 25.04 -8.92
CA HIS A 253 21.29 26.44 -9.14
C HIS A 253 22.77 26.70 -8.82
N SER A 254 23.57 25.64 -8.66
CA SER A 254 24.98 25.68 -8.26
C SER A 254 25.22 26.45 -6.97
N ILE A 255 24.30 26.29 -6.00
CA ILE A 255 24.40 26.82 -4.63
C ILE A 255 24.51 25.63 -3.68
N TYR A 256 25.68 25.48 -3.06
CA TYR A 256 25.96 24.40 -2.12
C TYR A 256 26.05 24.98 -0.72
N ILE A 257 25.17 24.53 0.17
CA ILE A 257 25.11 24.98 1.55
C ILE A 257 25.57 23.84 2.45
N ASN A 258 26.56 24.12 3.30
CA ASN A 258 26.94 23.17 4.32
C ASN A 258 25.85 23.16 5.41
N PHE A 259 25.17 22.01 5.55
CA PHE A 259 24.10 21.82 6.52
C PHE A 259 24.51 22.16 7.96
N ASP A 260 25.74 21.83 8.37
CA ASP A 260 26.21 22.04 9.74
C ASP A 260 26.19 23.53 10.13
N GLN A 261 26.32 24.43 9.16
CA GLN A 261 26.31 25.87 9.39
C GLN A 261 24.90 26.40 9.68
N VAL A 262 23.85 25.70 9.23
CA VAL A 262 22.45 26.17 9.26
C VAL A 262 21.50 25.24 10.01
N SER A 263 21.96 24.06 10.42
CA SER A 263 21.18 22.97 11.00
C SER A 263 20.21 23.45 12.08
N ASN A 264 20.72 24.18 13.08
CA ASN A 264 19.90 24.71 14.17
C ASN A 264 18.86 25.74 13.73
N GLU A 265 19.21 26.63 12.79
CA GLU A 265 18.29 27.67 12.29
C GLU A 265 17.16 27.04 11.46
N ILE A 266 17.51 26.15 10.53
CA ILE A 266 16.53 25.51 9.64
C ILE A 266 15.64 24.53 10.39
N ILE A 267 16.17 23.68 11.28
CA ILE A 267 15.37 22.72 12.06
C ILE A 267 14.38 23.46 12.96
N LYS A 268 14.84 24.50 13.68
CA LYS A 268 13.96 25.32 14.52
C LYS A 268 12.91 26.05 13.69
N GLY A 269 13.29 26.57 12.52
CA GLY A 269 12.38 27.18 11.58
C GLY A 269 11.28 26.23 11.13
N LEU A 270 11.65 25.03 10.67
CA LEU A 270 10.74 23.97 10.23
C LEU A 270 9.78 23.56 11.36
N SER A 271 10.33 23.29 12.56
CA SER A 271 9.54 22.94 13.74
C SER A 271 8.48 24.00 14.06
N ASN A 272 8.85 25.28 13.99
CA ASN A 272 7.93 26.39 14.26
C ASN A 272 6.82 26.50 13.21
N ILE A 273 7.13 26.40 11.92
CA ILE A 273 6.12 26.54 10.85
C ILE A 273 5.18 25.34 10.81
N ILE A 274 5.67 24.12 11.06
CA ILE A 274 4.85 22.90 11.18
C ILE A 274 3.91 23.01 12.39
N SER A 275 4.45 23.39 13.55
CA SER A 275 3.66 23.59 14.76
C SER A 275 2.61 24.69 14.57
N SER A 276 2.95 25.77 13.85
CA SER A 276 2.02 26.86 13.56
C SER A 276 0.86 26.40 12.70
N TYR A 277 1.12 25.62 11.63
CA TYR A 277 0.09 25.03 10.79
C TYR A 277 -0.90 24.21 11.63
N HIS A 278 -0.39 23.22 12.39
CA HIS A 278 -1.21 22.31 13.18
C HIS A 278 -2.05 23.04 14.24
N ASN A 279 -1.49 24.06 14.89
CA ASN A 279 -2.22 24.89 15.84
C ASN A 279 -3.32 25.73 15.15
N ASN A 280 -3.09 26.25 13.95
CA ASN A 280 -4.06 27.08 13.23
C ASN A 280 -5.25 26.24 12.73
N VAL A 281 -4.99 25.06 12.18
CA VAL A 281 -6.07 24.16 11.72
C VAL A 281 -6.87 23.60 12.90
N ALA A 282 -6.22 23.27 14.02
CA ALA A 282 -6.91 22.86 15.25
C ALA A 282 -7.83 23.98 15.80
N ARG A 283 -7.39 25.25 15.75
CA ARG A 283 -8.24 26.41 16.12
C ARG A 283 -9.44 26.59 15.19
N LYS A 284 -9.33 26.17 13.93
CA LYS A 284 -10.44 26.12 12.96
C LYS A 284 -11.33 24.89 13.15
N GLY A 285 -11.05 24.02 14.13
CA GLY A 285 -11.80 22.79 14.38
C GLY A 285 -11.48 21.65 13.40
N ILE A 286 -10.37 21.74 12.67
CA ILE A 286 -9.91 20.72 11.72
C ILE A 286 -8.91 19.81 12.43
N ASP A 287 -9.25 18.53 12.54
CA ASP A 287 -8.33 17.51 13.04
C ASP A 287 -7.42 17.02 11.90
N ALA A 288 -6.25 17.64 11.77
CA ALA A 288 -5.28 17.34 10.72
C ALA A 288 -4.59 15.97 10.84
N ASP A 289 -4.76 15.27 11.96
CA ASP A 289 -4.25 13.91 12.14
C ASP A 289 -5.30 12.84 11.76
N SER A 290 -6.56 13.22 11.68
CA SER A 290 -7.63 12.32 11.23
C SER A 290 -7.67 12.16 9.70
N SER A 291 -7.80 10.92 9.25
CA SER A 291 -8.08 10.60 7.85
C SER A 291 -9.44 11.13 7.40
N MET A 292 -9.55 11.45 6.12
CA MET A 292 -10.84 11.74 5.49
C MET A 292 -11.78 10.53 5.59
N PRO A 293 -13.10 10.72 5.64
CA PRO A 293 -14.05 9.62 5.63
C PRO A 293 -13.87 8.74 4.39
N ASN A 294 -13.85 7.42 4.58
CA ASN A 294 -13.61 6.41 3.53
C ASN A 294 -12.25 6.53 2.83
N ASP A 295 -11.27 7.23 3.41
CA ASP A 295 -9.90 7.23 2.88
C ASP A 295 -9.33 5.81 2.84
N HIS A 296 -8.61 5.49 1.76
CA HIS A 296 -8.00 4.18 1.58
C HIS A 296 -6.64 4.29 0.87
N VAL A 297 -5.64 3.59 1.38
CA VAL A 297 -4.30 3.52 0.79
C VAL A 297 -4.14 2.20 0.06
N ILE A 298 -3.71 2.26 -1.20
CA ILE A 298 -3.37 1.07 -1.99
C ILE A 298 -1.87 1.03 -2.17
N LEU A 299 -1.24 -0.03 -1.67
CA LEU A 299 0.17 -0.30 -1.86
C LEU A 299 0.39 -1.10 -3.14
N ILE A 300 1.29 -0.62 -3.99
CA ILE A 300 1.84 -1.38 -5.12
C ILE A 300 3.30 -1.64 -4.78
N LEU A 301 3.60 -2.89 -4.42
CA LEU A 301 4.90 -3.28 -3.89
C LEU A 301 5.64 -4.13 -4.92
N ASP A 302 6.90 -3.79 -5.16
CA ASP A 302 7.79 -4.63 -5.95
C ASP A 302 8.11 -5.97 -5.25
N LYS A 303 8.85 -6.83 -5.95
CA LYS A 303 9.22 -8.17 -5.46
C LYS A 303 10.00 -8.17 -4.14
N TYR A 304 10.69 -7.08 -3.79
CA TYR A 304 11.47 -6.98 -2.57
C TYR A 304 10.59 -6.49 -1.41
N MET A 305 9.80 -5.45 -1.64
CA MET A 305 8.94 -4.86 -0.62
C MET A 305 7.75 -5.74 -0.23
N GLN A 306 7.34 -6.69 -1.09
CA GLN A 306 6.22 -7.60 -0.81
C GLN A 306 6.38 -8.47 0.44
N ILE A 307 7.61 -8.87 0.81
CA ILE A 307 7.82 -9.70 2.02
C ILE A 307 7.53 -8.92 3.30
N LEU A 308 7.74 -7.60 3.29
CA LEU A 308 7.58 -6.75 4.46
C LEU A 308 6.09 -6.51 4.73
N PRO A 309 5.59 -6.63 5.98
CA PRO A 309 4.20 -6.36 6.31
C PRO A 309 3.98 -4.84 6.43
N MET A 310 4.07 -4.13 5.30
CA MET A 310 4.03 -2.67 5.20
C MET A 310 2.81 -2.05 5.88
N GLU A 311 1.66 -2.72 5.86
CA GLU A 311 0.43 -2.29 6.54
C GLU A 311 0.62 -2.08 8.05
N ASN A 312 1.57 -2.80 8.65
CA ASN A 312 1.81 -2.79 10.09
C ASN A 312 2.92 -1.81 10.53
N ILE A 313 3.54 -1.07 9.61
CA ILE A 313 4.47 -0.02 10.02
C ILE A 313 3.70 1.10 10.76
N PRO A 314 4.33 1.82 11.70
CA PRO A 314 3.60 2.69 12.61
C PRO A 314 2.71 3.76 11.96
N ILE A 315 3.15 4.38 10.85
CA ILE A 315 2.35 5.41 10.17
C ILE A 315 1.11 4.86 9.45
N LEU A 316 1.15 3.61 8.96
CA LEU A 316 0.05 2.98 8.21
C LEU A 316 -0.93 2.22 9.10
N ARG A 317 -0.52 1.80 10.31
CA ARG A 317 -1.31 0.90 11.18
C ARG A 317 -2.74 1.38 11.50
N LYS A 318 -3.00 2.68 11.45
CA LYS A 318 -4.33 3.28 11.71
C LYS A 318 -5.14 3.57 10.45
N GLN A 319 -4.63 3.23 9.27
CA GLN A 319 -5.23 3.54 7.98
C GLN A 319 -5.82 2.29 7.35
N ALA A 320 -6.84 2.46 6.51
CA ALA A 320 -7.33 1.38 5.67
C ALA A 320 -6.33 1.17 4.52
N VAL A 321 -5.68 0.00 4.51
CA VAL A 321 -4.62 -0.31 3.54
C VAL A 321 -4.93 -1.62 2.84
N SER A 322 -4.74 -1.67 1.53
CA SER A 322 -4.73 -2.91 0.75
C SER A 322 -3.52 -2.96 -0.18
N ARG A 323 -3.23 -4.13 -0.74
CA ARG A 323 -2.20 -4.31 -1.77
C ARG A 323 -2.84 -4.59 -3.11
N LEU A 324 -2.24 -4.07 -4.17
CA LEU A 324 -2.50 -4.50 -5.54
C LEU A 324 -1.17 -4.78 -6.25
N PRO A 325 -1.15 -5.68 -7.24
CA PRO A 325 0.09 -6.07 -7.91
C PRO A 325 0.63 -4.98 -8.84
N CYS A 326 -0.24 -4.20 -9.48
CA CYS A 326 0.12 -3.15 -10.42
C CYS A 326 -1.03 -2.17 -10.67
N LEU A 327 -0.71 -1.04 -11.32
CA LEU A 327 -1.69 -0.01 -11.69
C LEU A 327 -2.71 -0.51 -12.72
N SER A 328 -2.30 -1.40 -13.64
CA SER A 328 -3.23 -1.97 -14.62
C SER A 328 -4.31 -2.81 -13.95
N PHE A 329 -3.95 -3.62 -12.95
CA PHE A 329 -4.93 -4.37 -12.17
C PHE A 329 -5.90 -3.44 -11.42
N LEU A 330 -5.39 -2.34 -10.86
CA LEU A 330 -6.24 -1.32 -10.23
C LEU A 330 -7.23 -0.71 -11.24
N ARG A 331 -6.73 -0.25 -12.40
CA ARG A 331 -7.56 0.28 -13.49
C ARG A 331 -8.66 -0.71 -13.87
N ASP A 332 -8.31 -1.98 -14.08
CA ASP A 332 -9.26 -3.01 -14.46
C ASP A 332 -10.36 -3.18 -13.40
N ARG A 333 -10.01 -3.19 -12.11
CA ARG A 333 -10.98 -3.29 -11.02
C ARG A 333 -11.91 -2.07 -10.96
N ILE A 334 -11.38 -0.86 -11.18
CA ILE A 334 -12.17 0.37 -11.24
C ILE A 334 -13.14 0.32 -12.42
N LEU A 335 -12.65 0.04 -13.63
CA LEU A 335 -13.45 -0.04 -14.85
C LEU A 335 -14.51 -1.14 -14.76
N TYR A 336 -14.15 -2.28 -14.16
CA TYR A 336 -15.06 -3.37 -13.89
C TYR A 336 -16.22 -2.93 -12.99
N ALA A 337 -15.92 -2.28 -11.86
CA ALA A 337 -16.95 -1.76 -10.94
C ALA A 337 -17.86 -0.72 -11.61
N GLN A 338 -17.31 0.11 -12.50
CA GLN A 338 -18.07 1.08 -13.29
C GLN A 338 -18.99 0.39 -14.31
N SER A 339 -18.53 -0.66 -14.98
CA SER A 339 -19.29 -1.41 -15.99
C SER A 339 -20.48 -2.20 -15.42
N LYS A 340 -20.40 -2.63 -14.16
CA LYS A 340 -21.49 -3.35 -13.46
C LYS A 340 -22.69 -2.47 -13.08
N LYS A 341 -22.62 -1.14 -13.29
CA LYS A 341 -23.71 -0.23 -12.92
C LYS A 341 -24.89 -0.34 -13.90
N PRO A 342 -26.14 -0.42 -13.42
CA PRO A 342 -27.29 -0.38 -14.31
C PRO A 342 -27.43 1.02 -14.96
N PRO A 343 -27.80 1.11 -16.25
CA PRO A 343 -27.85 2.37 -17.00
C PRO A 343 -28.91 3.39 -16.51
N ASN A 344 -29.77 3.03 -15.54
CA ASN A 344 -30.88 3.88 -15.08
C ASN A 344 -30.66 4.62 -13.76
N SER A 345 -29.44 4.64 -13.20
CA SER A 345 -29.11 5.47 -12.03
C SER A 345 -28.79 6.94 -12.39
N SER A 346 -29.07 7.35 -13.63
CA SER A 346 -28.81 8.71 -14.16
C SER A 346 -29.93 9.72 -13.94
N GLY A 347 -30.99 9.36 -13.19
CA GLY A 347 -32.11 10.26 -12.84
C GLY A 347 -31.78 11.25 -11.71
N ASP A 348 -31.66 12.52 -12.07
CA ASP A 348 -32.00 13.77 -11.36
C ASP A 348 -31.54 14.10 -9.92
N ASN A 349 -30.82 13.25 -9.19
CA ASN A 349 -30.21 13.64 -7.91
C ASN A 349 -28.70 13.91 -8.01
N LYS A 350 -28.30 14.72 -9.00
CA LYS A 350 -26.89 15.00 -9.36
C LYS A 350 -26.09 15.89 -8.40
N MET A 351 -26.67 16.41 -7.31
CA MET A 351 -26.02 17.52 -6.57
C MET A 351 -25.46 17.20 -5.17
N LYS A 352 -25.67 16.01 -4.59
CA LYS A 352 -25.25 15.79 -3.18
C LYS A 352 -24.38 14.57 -2.85
N ASN A 353 -24.32 13.51 -3.68
CA ASN A 353 -23.52 12.29 -3.37
C ASN A 353 -22.49 11.92 -4.46
N LYS A 354 -21.99 12.90 -5.23
CA LYS A 354 -21.05 12.64 -6.33
C LYS A 354 -19.66 12.17 -5.89
N LYS A 355 -19.27 12.39 -4.62
CA LYS A 355 -17.88 12.17 -4.19
C LYS A 355 -17.52 10.69 -3.94
N ASN A 356 -18.48 9.84 -3.57
CA ASN A 356 -18.20 8.42 -3.22
C ASN A 356 -19.07 7.39 -3.98
N ALA A 357 -20.10 7.80 -4.73
CA ALA A 357 -21.06 6.86 -5.37
C ALA A 357 -20.51 6.14 -6.64
N GLY A 358 -19.20 6.14 -6.81
CA GLY A 358 -18.49 5.85 -8.06
C GLY A 358 -17.94 4.43 -8.17
N ASN A 359 -17.31 3.93 -7.11
CA ASN A 359 -16.26 2.92 -7.26
C ASN A 359 -16.42 1.72 -6.31
N ASP A 360 -17.50 1.68 -5.54
CA ASP A 360 -17.75 0.58 -4.61
C ASP A 360 -18.31 -0.63 -5.37
N LEU A 361 -17.56 -1.73 -5.35
CA LEU A 361 -18.07 -3.03 -5.77
C LEU A 361 -19.04 -3.55 -4.69
N HIS A 362 -20.34 -3.45 -4.95
CA HIS A 362 -21.34 -4.00 -4.05
C HIS A 362 -21.43 -5.53 -4.20
N LEU A 363 -20.99 -6.24 -3.16
CA LEU A 363 -21.16 -7.68 -3.05
C LEU A 363 -22.50 -8.01 -2.38
N SER A 364 -23.23 -8.97 -2.95
CA SER A 364 -24.49 -9.44 -2.36
C SER A 364 -24.20 -10.26 -1.11
N LYS A 365 -24.69 -9.82 0.05
CA LYS A 365 -24.63 -10.60 1.31
C LYS A 365 -25.33 -11.96 1.24
N LYS A 366 -26.16 -12.17 0.20
CA LYS A 366 -26.93 -13.39 -0.04
C LYS A 366 -26.15 -14.39 -0.89
N ASN A 367 -25.12 -13.94 -1.63
CA ASN A 367 -24.31 -14.77 -2.50
C ASN A 367 -22.94 -14.99 -1.84
N THR A 368 -22.93 -15.76 -0.76
CA THR A 368 -21.73 -16.05 0.02
C THR A 368 -21.57 -17.56 0.13
N PHE A 369 -20.33 -18.00 0.00
CA PHE A 369 -19.93 -19.38 0.25
C PHE A 369 -18.81 -19.43 1.29
N TYR A 370 -18.87 -20.35 2.24
CA TYR A 370 -17.82 -20.51 3.27
C TYR A 370 -17.27 -21.94 3.32
N VAL A 371 -15.97 -22.05 3.63
CA VAL A 371 -15.30 -23.33 3.91
C VAL A 371 -14.76 -23.25 5.33
N LEU A 372 -15.23 -24.13 6.21
CA LEU A 372 -14.87 -24.14 7.63
C LEU A 372 -14.27 -25.49 8.01
N ASN A 373 -13.04 -25.47 8.53
CA ASN A 373 -12.30 -26.65 8.98
C ASN A 373 -12.23 -27.79 7.91
N PRO A 374 -11.71 -27.53 6.70
CA PRO A 374 -11.73 -28.52 5.62
C PRO A 374 -10.86 -29.76 5.91
N SER A 375 -9.79 -29.60 6.68
CA SER A 375 -8.86 -30.67 7.09
C SER A 375 -9.27 -31.36 8.40
N GLY A 376 -10.25 -30.83 9.12
CA GLY A 376 -10.78 -31.43 10.37
C GLY A 376 -9.97 -31.12 11.64
N ASP A 377 -8.78 -30.55 11.53
CA ASP A 377 -7.84 -30.29 12.62
C ASP A 377 -8.15 -29.02 13.44
N LEU A 378 -8.95 -28.10 12.92
CA LEU A 378 -9.31 -26.84 13.57
C LEU A 378 -10.64 -26.94 14.35
N VAL A 379 -10.69 -27.85 15.33
CA VAL A 379 -11.92 -28.18 16.10
C VAL A 379 -12.46 -26.96 16.86
N ASP A 380 -11.59 -26.20 17.52
CA ASP A 380 -12.01 -25.01 18.28
C ASP A 380 -12.53 -23.90 17.36
N THR A 381 -11.87 -23.68 16.22
CA THR A 381 -12.34 -22.73 15.19
C THR A 381 -13.69 -23.14 14.63
N GLN A 382 -13.90 -24.44 14.37
CA GLN A 382 -15.19 -24.94 13.91
C GLN A 382 -16.28 -24.68 14.96
N LYS A 383 -16.01 -25.03 16.22
CA LYS A 383 -16.96 -24.83 17.33
C LYS A 383 -17.37 -23.36 17.47
N GLU A 384 -16.42 -22.44 17.30
CA GLU A 384 -16.67 -21.00 17.41
C GLU A 384 -17.56 -20.47 16.27
N PHE A 385 -17.27 -20.84 15.02
CA PHE A 385 -17.90 -20.19 13.85
C PHE A 385 -19.05 -20.97 13.20
N GLU A 386 -19.16 -22.28 13.44
CA GLU A 386 -20.13 -23.13 12.72
C GLU A 386 -21.57 -22.67 12.94
N ALA A 387 -21.97 -22.39 14.18
CA ALA A 387 -23.32 -21.92 14.50
C ALA A 387 -23.60 -20.55 13.86
N LEU A 388 -22.62 -19.65 13.88
CA LEU A 388 -22.73 -18.33 13.26
C LEU A 388 -22.92 -18.43 11.75
N PHE A 389 -22.10 -19.21 11.05
CA PHE A 389 -22.19 -19.35 9.59
C PHE A 389 -23.48 -20.05 9.16
N LYS A 390 -23.92 -21.08 9.88
CA LYS A 390 -25.21 -21.76 9.63
C LYS A 390 -26.43 -20.88 9.92
N SER A 391 -26.28 -19.83 10.72
CA SER A 391 -27.36 -18.88 11.00
C SER A 391 -27.74 -18.03 9.77
N PHE A 392 -26.89 -17.97 8.74
CA PHE A 392 -27.17 -17.28 7.48
C PHE A 392 -27.79 -18.26 6.47
N PRO A 393 -29.13 -18.28 6.28
CA PRO A 393 -29.81 -19.34 5.53
C PRO A 393 -29.50 -19.35 4.03
N GLN A 394 -28.93 -18.26 3.50
CA GLN A 394 -28.61 -18.11 2.07
C GLN A 394 -27.14 -18.42 1.77
N TRP A 395 -26.32 -18.66 2.80
CA TRP A 395 -24.91 -18.98 2.58
C TRP A 395 -24.78 -20.46 2.25
N GLY A 396 -24.08 -20.76 1.15
CA GLY A 396 -23.59 -22.11 0.91
C GLY A 396 -22.37 -22.37 1.79
N GLY A 397 -22.14 -23.60 2.23
CA GLY A 397 -20.90 -23.88 2.95
C GLY A 397 -20.57 -25.34 3.14
N ILE A 398 -19.30 -25.59 3.41
CA ILE A 398 -18.71 -26.90 3.69
C ILE A 398 -18.06 -26.83 5.07
N VAL A 399 -18.35 -27.82 5.92
CA VAL A 399 -17.84 -27.91 7.29
C VAL A 399 -17.19 -29.26 7.52
N GLY A 400 -16.00 -29.27 8.11
CA GLY A 400 -15.33 -30.50 8.58
C GLY A 400 -14.85 -31.44 7.48
N THR A 401 -14.89 -31.01 6.21
CA THR A 401 -14.57 -31.82 5.04
C THR A 401 -13.95 -30.97 3.93
N ALA A 402 -13.04 -31.56 3.15
CA ALA A 402 -12.37 -30.87 2.06
C ALA A 402 -13.35 -30.60 0.90
N PRO A 403 -13.37 -29.39 0.32
CA PRO A 403 -14.21 -29.11 -0.84
C PRO A 403 -13.74 -29.89 -2.07
N MET A 404 -14.69 -30.36 -2.89
CA MET A 404 -14.36 -30.92 -4.20
C MET A 404 -13.91 -29.82 -5.16
N GLU A 405 -13.01 -30.13 -6.09
CA GLU A 405 -12.53 -29.18 -7.10
C GLU A 405 -13.69 -28.53 -7.87
N LEU A 406 -14.67 -29.33 -8.31
CA LEU A 406 -15.86 -28.83 -8.98
C LEU A 406 -16.67 -27.84 -8.13
N GLN A 407 -16.74 -28.05 -6.81
CA GLN A 407 -17.43 -27.13 -5.90
C GLN A 407 -16.68 -25.80 -5.81
N CYS A 408 -15.34 -25.84 -5.73
CA CYS A 408 -14.51 -24.63 -5.78
C CYS A 408 -14.74 -23.87 -7.08
N THR A 409 -14.72 -24.55 -8.24
CA THR A 409 -14.95 -23.93 -9.55
C THR A 409 -16.36 -23.33 -9.67
N LEU A 410 -17.38 -24.02 -9.18
CA LEU A 410 -18.76 -23.50 -9.24
C LEU A 410 -18.93 -22.25 -8.38
N VAL A 411 -18.32 -22.22 -7.19
CA VAL A 411 -18.37 -21.08 -6.28
C VAL A 411 -17.64 -19.87 -6.86
N THR A 412 -16.46 -20.08 -7.46
CA THR A 412 -15.71 -18.99 -8.10
C THR A 412 -16.32 -18.55 -9.42
N ALA A 413 -17.06 -19.41 -10.12
CA ALA A 413 -17.75 -19.10 -11.38
C ALA A 413 -19.13 -18.46 -11.20
N GLN A 414 -19.74 -18.49 -10.02
CA GLN A 414 -21.05 -17.88 -9.75
C GLN A 414 -21.01 -16.34 -9.84
N ASP A 415 -19.83 -15.73 -9.69
CA ASP A 415 -19.52 -14.37 -10.12
C ASP A 415 -18.32 -14.46 -11.08
N LYS A 416 -18.56 -14.65 -12.40
CA LYS A 416 -17.54 -14.80 -13.48
C LYS A 416 -16.65 -13.56 -13.68
N ALA A 417 -16.04 -13.03 -12.63
CA ALA A 417 -15.47 -11.69 -12.58
C ALA A 417 -14.16 -11.56 -11.81
N PHE A 418 -13.70 -12.65 -11.20
CA PHE A 418 -12.38 -12.71 -10.60
C PHE A 418 -11.35 -13.15 -11.62
#